data_AF-A0AA38X1A2-F1
#
_entry.id   AF-A0AA38X1A2-F1
#
_cell.length_a   1.000
_cell.length_b   1.000
_cell.length_c   1.000
_cell.angle_alpha   90.00
_cell.angle_beta   90.00
_cell.angle_gamma   90.00
#
_symmetry.space_group_name_H-M   'P 1'
#
loop_
_entity.id
_entity.type
_entity.pdbx_description
1 polymer ?
#
loop_
_entity_poly.entity_id
_entity_poly.type
_entity_poly.pdbx_seq_one_letter_code
_entity_poly.pdbx_strand_id
1 'polypeptide(L)'
;MPAQRLARCESPLIQHGAFDQSKGKCHAQQPPTVPVALQLTPRLPPSSASGDPSSGTRLPNEGMTRSFNINTCNNLEQDVIRSGIDPVHRNDRAGDTARNATTQGSLGLDPLTAAAFGTTTHRAKDLLQYHPSHAEALTLWQIYSECVDPICNILHLPTTGTMVHSICSSPSEASRSEECLLFPLYHFAVFSLSEEECSRRFHQELRDEMLRMFRYATQQALINVQWLQTTSLLVFQALVLFLIPARYAYDPQTYWILAGAASRIGQRMGVFGDGEDLDLRPFDVEMRRRLYMQLVQLDGIAAQMSGADLPIVPASWNSRPSSNRNDNQMWSEMKEAPPDQDVATDMIFCLTRG
;
A
#
# COMPACT_ATOMS: atom_id res chain seq x y z
N MET A 1 -13.05 -13.34 -19.06
CA MET A 1 -13.30 -12.23 -18.10
C MET A 1 -12.27 -11.09 -18.13
N PRO A 2 -10.95 -11.27 -18.43
CA PRO A 2 -9.99 -10.15 -18.45
C PRO A 2 -10.28 -9.06 -19.50
N ALA A 3 -10.65 -9.45 -20.72
CA ALA A 3 -10.85 -8.53 -21.85
C ALA A 3 -11.99 -7.50 -21.65
N GLN A 4 -13.05 -7.84 -20.91
CA GLN A 4 -14.16 -6.92 -20.64
C GLN A 4 -13.78 -5.82 -19.62
N ARG A 5 -12.77 -6.07 -18.77
CA ARG A 5 -12.30 -5.12 -17.74
C ARG A 5 -11.46 -4.01 -18.36
N LEU A 6 -10.52 -4.38 -19.24
CA LEU A 6 -9.63 -3.45 -19.94
C LEU A 6 -10.41 -2.52 -20.88
N ALA A 7 -11.37 -3.05 -21.63
CA ALA A 7 -12.22 -2.27 -22.54
C ALA A 7 -13.01 -1.15 -21.84
N ARG A 8 -13.39 -1.36 -20.56
CA ARG A 8 -14.10 -0.35 -19.75
C ARG A 8 -13.19 0.79 -19.29
N CYS A 9 -11.88 0.54 -19.16
CA CYS A 9 -10.89 1.53 -18.74
C CYS A 9 -10.20 2.23 -19.93
N GLU A 10 -10.17 1.61 -21.11
CA GLU A 10 -9.61 2.20 -22.34
C GLU A 10 -10.40 3.42 -22.82
N SER A 11 -11.74 3.38 -22.72
CA SER A 11 -12.60 4.43 -23.29
C SER A 11 -12.38 5.82 -22.63
N PRO A 12 -12.25 5.94 -21.30
CA PRO A 12 -11.89 7.21 -20.63
C PRO A 12 -10.44 7.63 -20.86
N LEU A 13 -9.49 6.69 -20.91
CA LEU A 13 -8.05 7.01 -20.99
C LEU A 13 -7.63 7.56 -22.37
N ILE A 14 -8.30 7.11 -23.44
CA ILE A 14 -8.16 7.67 -24.78
C ILE A 14 -8.72 9.10 -24.83
N GLN A 15 -9.83 9.37 -24.14
CA GLN A 15 -10.41 10.73 -24.05
C GLN A 15 -9.53 11.72 -23.29
N HIS A 16 -8.75 11.25 -22.32
CA HIS A 16 -7.83 12.06 -21.53
C HIS A 16 -6.39 12.09 -22.04
N GLY A 17 -6.12 11.54 -23.23
CA GLY A 17 -4.84 11.70 -23.93
C GLY A 17 -3.69 10.85 -23.39
N ALA A 18 -3.96 9.80 -22.61
CA ALA A 18 -2.92 8.92 -22.06
C ALA A 18 -2.31 7.98 -23.13
N PHE A 19 -2.99 7.78 -24.26
CA PHE A 19 -2.51 6.97 -25.38
C PHE A 19 -2.79 7.69 -26.70
N ASP A 20 -1.72 8.14 -27.37
CA ASP A 20 -1.78 8.69 -28.72
C ASP A 20 -1.52 7.56 -29.73
N GLN A 21 -2.57 7.14 -30.45
CA GLN A 21 -2.46 6.12 -31.50
C GLN A 21 -1.70 6.62 -32.76
N SER A 22 -1.16 7.85 -32.76
CA SER A 22 -0.57 8.48 -33.94
C SER A 22 0.97 8.41 -34.06
N LYS A 23 1.65 7.42 -33.46
CA LYS A 23 3.09 7.18 -33.72
C LYS A 23 3.40 5.85 -34.39
N GLY A 24 2.69 5.58 -35.48
CA GLY A 24 3.20 4.72 -36.55
C GLY A 24 3.88 5.57 -37.64
N LYS A 25 5.21 5.80 -37.54
CA LYS A 25 6.15 5.98 -38.66
C LYS A 25 7.58 6.26 -38.18
N CYS A 26 8.48 5.34 -38.47
CA CYS A 26 9.94 5.53 -38.46
C CYS A 26 10.35 6.75 -39.30
N HIS A 27 11.19 7.63 -38.76
CA HIS A 27 12.24 8.30 -39.52
C HIS A 27 13.46 8.50 -38.61
N ALA A 28 14.59 7.92 -39.03
CA ALA A 28 15.88 8.06 -38.39
C ALA A 28 16.44 9.47 -38.65
N GLN A 29 16.91 10.15 -37.61
CA GLN A 29 17.80 11.31 -37.73
C GLN A 29 18.76 11.37 -36.52
N GLN A 30 20.03 11.58 -36.84
CA GLN A 30 21.22 11.57 -35.97
C GLN A 30 21.26 12.72 -34.94
N PRO A 31 22.09 12.61 -33.88
CA PRO A 31 22.12 13.57 -32.77
C PRO A 31 22.99 14.80 -33.10
N PRO A 32 22.66 16.00 -32.60
CA PRO A 32 23.59 17.11 -32.61
C PRO A 32 24.40 17.23 -31.31
N THR A 33 25.63 17.65 -31.53
CA THR A 33 26.78 17.87 -30.67
C THR A 33 26.60 18.95 -29.60
N VAL A 34 27.36 18.78 -28.49
CA VAL A 34 27.57 19.67 -27.33
C VAL A 34 28.08 21.07 -27.74
N PRO A 35 27.94 22.10 -26.87
CA PRO A 35 29.16 22.59 -26.23
C PRO A 35 29.04 23.00 -24.74
N VAL A 36 30.08 22.58 -23.99
CA VAL A 36 30.87 23.32 -22.98
C VAL A 36 30.19 23.86 -21.70
N ALA A 37 30.45 23.10 -20.63
CA ALA A 37 30.86 23.43 -19.26
C ALA A 37 30.71 24.86 -18.69
N LEU A 38 30.08 24.94 -17.50
CA LEU A 38 30.54 25.76 -16.38
C LEU A 38 30.34 24.98 -15.06
N GLN A 39 31.45 24.54 -14.47
CA GLN A 39 31.56 24.08 -13.08
C GLN A 39 31.35 25.26 -12.15
N LEU A 40 30.63 25.09 -11.02
CA LEU A 40 30.86 25.91 -9.82
C LEU A 40 30.71 25.06 -8.55
N THR A 41 31.82 24.99 -7.81
CA THR A 41 31.97 24.47 -6.44
C THR A 41 31.51 25.48 -5.40
N PRO A 42 31.04 25.06 -4.20
CA PRO A 42 30.62 25.99 -3.15
C PRO A 42 31.82 26.45 -2.28
N ARG A 43 31.91 27.78 -2.05
CA ARG A 43 32.85 28.42 -1.12
C ARG A 43 32.06 29.12 0.01
N LEU A 44 32.33 28.75 1.25
CA LEU A 44 31.94 29.48 2.47
C LEU A 44 32.84 30.70 2.71
N PRO A 45 32.31 31.78 3.31
CA PRO A 45 33.08 32.66 4.21
C PRO A 45 32.34 33.00 5.53
N PRO A 46 33.03 33.65 6.51
CA PRO A 46 32.89 33.37 7.94
C PRO A 46 32.17 34.43 8.80
N SER A 47 31.99 34.05 10.08
CA SER A 47 31.41 34.79 11.21
C SER A 47 32.28 35.93 11.77
N SER A 48 31.66 37.06 12.14
CA SER A 48 32.03 37.88 13.32
C SER A 48 30.93 38.87 13.72
N ALA A 49 30.81 39.10 15.03
CA ALA A 49 29.67 39.66 15.77
C ALA A 49 29.67 41.19 15.95
N SER A 50 28.50 41.78 16.30
CA SER A 50 28.23 42.63 17.49
C SER A 50 27.02 43.59 17.32
N GLY A 51 26.20 43.73 18.36
CA GLY A 51 25.27 44.87 18.58
C GLY A 51 23.80 44.52 18.91
N ASP A 52 23.46 44.52 20.20
CA ASP A 52 22.10 44.43 20.81
C ASP A 52 21.70 45.84 21.33
N PRO A 53 20.53 46.12 21.99
CA PRO A 53 19.25 45.40 22.12
C PRO A 53 17.99 46.29 21.97
N SER A 54 16.79 45.72 21.83
CA SER A 54 15.59 46.20 22.59
C SER A 54 14.39 45.24 22.52
N SER A 55 14.07 44.72 23.72
CA SER A 55 12.74 44.40 24.26
C SER A 55 11.76 43.52 23.46
N GLY A 56 11.62 42.27 23.93
CA GLY A 56 10.49 41.39 23.62
C GLY A 56 10.56 40.12 24.46
N THR A 57 9.85 40.12 25.59
CA THR A 57 9.75 39.06 26.60
C THR A 57 9.54 37.66 26.00
N ARG A 58 10.43 36.71 26.33
CA ARG A 58 10.27 35.28 26.05
C ARG A 58 9.59 34.58 27.23
N LEU A 59 8.48 33.89 26.95
CA LEU A 59 8.05 32.72 27.70
C LEU A 59 8.33 31.50 26.81
N PRO A 60 8.93 30.41 27.33
CA PRO A 60 9.06 29.17 26.59
C PRO A 60 7.76 28.38 26.77
N ASN A 61 7.05 28.06 25.70
CA ASN A 61 6.15 26.92 25.65
C ASN A 61 5.92 26.50 24.19
N GLU A 62 6.29 25.26 23.92
CA GLU A 62 5.61 24.24 23.12
C GLU A 62 4.98 24.62 21.77
N GLY A 63 5.35 23.84 20.74
CA GLY A 63 4.41 23.49 19.67
C GLY A 63 4.58 24.25 18.36
N MET A 64 5.46 23.70 17.50
CA MET A 64 5.21 23.50 16.07
C MET A 64 4.53 24.65 15.29
N THR A 65 5.33 25.58 14.77
CA THR A 65 4.90 26.42 13.64
C THR A 65 5.59 25.93 12.37
N ARG A 66 4.85 25.19 11.53
CA ARG A 66 5.25 24.92 10.14
C ARG A 66 4.15 25.37 9.20
N SER A 67 4.54 26.23 8.27
CA SER A 67 3.69 26.80 7.23
C SER A 67 3.51 25.79 6.11
N PHE A 68 2.25 25.55 5.71
CA PHE A 68 1.90 24.68 4.59
C PHE A 68 1.90 25.46 3.27
N ASN A 69 2.42 24.83 2.22
CA ASN A 69 2.07 25.17 0.85
C ASN A 69 1.41 23.92 0.24
N ILE A 70 0.09 23.91 0.23
CA ILE A 70 -0.74 22.85 -0.36
C ILE A 70 -0.86 23.20 -1.83
N ASN A 71 -0.24 22.39 -2.68
CA ASN A 71 -0.69 22.02 -4.01
C ASN A 71 0.36 21.09 -4.60
N THR A 72 0.05 19.81 -4.67
CA THR A 72 0.40 18.84 -5.73
C THR A 72 0.32 17.43 -5.11
N CYS A 73 -0.72 16.67 -5.48
CA CYS A 73 -0.75 15.22 -5.70
C CYS A 73 -2.18 14.66 -5.53
N ASN A 74 -2.91 14.76 -6.65
CA ASN A 74 -3.90 13.85 -7.21
C ASN A 74 -5.16 13.47 -6.41
N ASN A 75 -6.21 14.21 -6.74
CA ASN A 75 -7.63 14.01 -6.44
C ASN A 75 -8.27 12.75 -7.04
N LEU A 76 -7.54 11.69 -7.41
CA LEU A 76 -8.14 10.54 -8.10
C LEU A 76 -8.40 9.31 -7.20
N GLU A 77 -7.82 9.25 -6.00
CA GLU A 77 -8.18 8.23 -5.00
C GLU A 77 -9.39 8.61 -4.15
N GLN A 78 -9.68 9.91 -4.05
CA GLN A 78 -10.79 10.36 -3.21
C GLN A 78 -12.13 9.99 -3.82
N ASP A 79 -12.27 9.90 -5.14
CA ASP A 79 -13.59 9.73 -5.77
C ASP A 79 -14.00 8.27 -6.02
N VAL A 80 -13.05 7.33 -6.17
CA VAL A 80 -13.39 5.90 -6.41
C VAL A 80 -13.77 5.19 -5.09
N ILE A 81 -13.26 5.65 -3.95
CA ILE A 81 -13.53 5.06 -2.63
C ILE A 81 -14.61 5.86 -1.85
N ARG A 82 -14.92 7.12 -2.24
CA ARG A 82 -15.96 7.94 -1.56
C ARG A 82 -17.40 7.60 -1.91
N SER A 83 -17.69 6.81 -2.93
CA SER A 83 -19.09 6.50 -3.28
C SER A 83 -19.80 5.58 -2.27
N GLY A 84 -19.24 5.31 -1.08
CA GLY A 84 -19.95 4.57 -0.02
C GLY A 84 -19.28 4.52 1.36
N ILE A 85 -18.40 5.46 1.73
CA ILE A 85 -17.76 5.45 3.05
C ILE A 85 -17.93 6.82 3.72
N ASP A 86 -18.94 6.93 4.59
CA ASP A 86 -18.98 7.99 5.59
C ASP A 86 -17.90 7.71 6.65
N PRO A 87 -17.06 8.69 7.02
CA PRO A 87 -16.16 8.53 8.16
C PRO A 87 -17.01 8.36 9.41
N VAL A 88 -16.73 7.31 10.20
CA VAL A 88 -17.36 7.07 11.50
C VAL A 88 -17.21 8.32 12.37
N HIS A 89 -18.30 9.08 12.48
CA HIS A 89 -18.36 10.32 13.25
C HIS A 89 -18.34 9.97 14.75
N ARG A 90 -17.23 10.28 15.43
CA ARG A 90 -17.18 10.32 16.91
C ARG A 90 -18.02 11.52 17.36
N ASN A 91 -19.20 11.26 17.91
CA ASN A 91 -20.12 12.30 18.36
C ASN A 91 -19.83 12.64 19.84
N ASP A 92 -19.04 13.69 20.07
CA ASP A 92 -18.82 14.23 21.42
C ASP A 92 -19.92 15.26 21.74
N ARG A 93 -21.01 14.81 22.37
CA ARG A 93 -21.99 15.69 23.03
C ARG A 93 -21.87 15.52 24.54
N ALA A 94 -21.28 16.52 25.19
CA ALA A 94 -21.25 16.66 26.64
C ALA A 94 -22.67 16.90 27.18
N GLY A 95 -23.08 16.06 28.14
CA GLY A 95 -24.30 16.20 28.92
C GLY A 95 -24.14 15.45 30.23
N ASP A 96 -24.04 16.19 31.33
CA ASP A 96 -23.92 15.68 32.69
C ASP A 96 -25.08 14.76 33.07
N THR A 97 -24.79 13.49 33.36
CA THR A 97 -25.55 12.74 34.37
C THR A 97 -24.70 11.57 34.88
N ALA A 98 -24.15 11.74 36.08
CA ALA A 98 -23.44 10.71 36.81
C ALA A 98 -24.38 9.51 37.09
N ARG A 99 -24.00 8.30 36.65
CA ARG A 99 -24.33 7.01 37.27
C ARG A 99 -23.54 5.87 36.61
N ASN A 100 -22.56 5.36 37.36
CA ASN A 100 -21.94 4.03 37.27
C ASN A 100 -21.72 3.43 35.87
N ALA A 101 -20.69 3.90 35.17
CA ALA A 101 -20.01 3.11 34.16
C ALA A 101 -18.64 2.70 34.73
N THR A 102 -18.41 1.40 34.87
CA THR A 102 -17.07 0.85 35.10
C THR A 102 -16.26 1.12 33.85
N THR A 103 -15.57 2.26 33.83
CA THR A 103 -14.64 2.67 32.78
C THR A 103 -13.44 1.72 32.80
N GLN A 104 -13.56 0.57 32.14
CA GLN A 104 -12.39 -0.16 31.64
C GLN A 104 -11.90 0.53 30.37
N GLY A 105 -11.32 1.72 30.52
CA GLY A 105 -10.42 2.28 29.53
C GLY A 105 -9.11 1.50 29.61
N SER A 106 -9.01 0.38 28.90
CA SER A 106 -7.70 -0.22 28.67
C SER A 106 -6.96 0.70 27.68
N LEU A 107 -5.82 1.24 28.10
CA LEU A 107 -4.75 1.73 27.24
C LEU A 107 -4.17 0.53 26.45
N GLY A 108 -5.00 -0.16 25.69
CA GLY A 108 -4.60 -1.31 24.90
C GLY A 108 -3.81 -0.82 23.70
N LEU A 109 -2.48 -0.98 23.75
CA LEU A 109 -1.62 -0.87 22.57
C LEU A 109 -2.20 -1.76 21.47
N ASP A 110 -2.17 -1.30 20.21
CA ASP A 110 -2.62 -2.14 19.11
C ASP A 110 -1.74 -3.40 19.01
N PRO A 111 -2.28 -4.53 18.52
CA PRO A 111 -1.56 -5.80 18.54
C PRO A 111 -0.20 -5.78 17.84
N LEU A 112 -0.05 -4.99 16.76
CA LEU A 112 1.21 -4.90 16.03
C LEU A 112 2.25 -4.08 16.81
N THR A 113 1.85 -2.96 17.42
CA THR A 113 2.72 -2.19 18.32
C THR A 113 3.11 -3.01 19.54
N ALA A 114 2.16 -3.70 20.17
CA ALA A 114 2.44 -4.57 21.31
C ALA A 114 3.41 -5.71 20.95
N ALA A 115 3.25 -6.30 19.76
CA ALA A 115 4.18 -7.31 19.25
C ALA A 115 5.56 -6.74 18.91
N ALA A 116 5.63 -5.53 18.34
CA ALA A 116 6.89 -4.87 18.01
C ALA A 116 7.77 -4.60 19.24
N PHE A 117 7.16 -4.23 20.36
CA PHE A 117 7.86 -3.96 21.62
C PHE A 117 8.01 -5.20 22.53
N GLY A 118 7.58 -6.38 22.06
CA GLY A 118 7.72 -7.63 22.82
C GLY A 118 6.89 -7.68 24.10
N THR A 119 5.86 -6.84 24.23
CA THR A 119 4.96 -6.85 25.41
C THR A 119 3.96 -8.00 25.36
N THR A 120 3.84 -8.68 24.22
CA THR A 120 3.05 -9.90 24.04
C THR A 120 3.94 -11.14 24.05
N THR A 121 3.49 -12.20 24.71
CA THR A 121 4.16 -13.50 24.66
C THR A 121 4.05 -14.02 23.22
N HIS A 122 5.18 -14.19 22.54
CA HIS A 122 5.24 -14.68 21.16
C HIS A 122 4.86 -16.17 21.10
N ARG A 123 3.56 -16.44 21.16
CA ARG A 123 2.98 -17.76 20.91
C ARG A 123 2.15 -17.67 19.64
N ALA A 124 2.57 -18.42 18.62
CA ALA A 124 1.79 -18.56 17.40
C ALA A 124 0.37 -19.03 17.77
N LYS A 125 -0.63 -18.27 17.34
CA LYS A 125 -2.04 -18.61 17.57
C LYS A 125 -2.60 -19.31 16.35
N ASP A 126 -3.48 -20.28 16.60
CA ASP A 126 -4.27 -20.90 15.55
C ASP A 126 -5.30 -19.89 15.02
N LEU A 127 -5.37 -19.80 13.69
CA LEU A 127 -6.25 -18.88 12.97
C LEU A 127 -7.32 -19.59 12.16
N LEU A 128 -7.39 -20.94 12.23
CA LEU A 128 -8.31 -21.74 11.44
C LEU A 128 -9.76 -21.27 11.55
N GLN A 129 -10.19 -20.87 12.75
CA GLN A 129 -11.55 -20.38 13.03
C GLN A 129 -11.92 -19.07 12.34
N TYR A 130 -10.94 -18.30 11.84
CA TYR A 130 -11.16 -17.03 11.15
C TYR A 130 -11.23 -17.20 9.64
N HIS A 131 -10.96 -18.40 9.10
CA HIS A 131 -11.14 -18.66 7.69
C HIS A 131 -12.64 -18.69 7.35
N PRO A 132 -13.07 -17.95 6.31
CA PRO A 132 -14.45 -18.00 5.85
C PRO A 132 -14.76 -19.38 5.24
N SER A 133 -16.05 -19.66 5.00
CA SER A 133 -16.43 -20.88 4.29
C SER A 133 -15.84 -20.90 2.88
N HIS A 134 -15.74 -22.08 2.27
CA HIS A 134 -15.21 -22.24 0.91
C HIS A 134 -15.88 -21.29 -0.10
N ALA A 135 -17.21 -21.19 -0.06
CA ALA A 135 -17.98 -20.35 -0.99
C ALA A 135 -17.71 -18.84 -0.76
N GLU A 136 -17.63 -18.43 0.51
CA GLU A 136 -17.32 -17.04 0.87
C GLU A 136 -15.89 -16.67 0.50
N ALA A 137 -14.93 -17.57 0.72
CA ALA A 137 -13.53 -17.36 0.36
C ALA A 137 -13.33 -17.15 -1.15
N LEU A 138 -14.02 -17.95 -1.98
CA LEU A 138 -14.02 -17.76 -3.44
C LEU A 138 -14.71 -16.46 -3.86
N THR A 139 -15.77 -16.06 -3.16
CA THR A 139 -16.46 -14.79 -3.39
C THR A 139 -15.55 -13.61 -3.06
N LEU A 140 -14.84 -13.66 -1.91
CA LEU A 140 -13.86 -12.66 -1.49
C LEU A 140 -12.69 -12.56 -2.48
N TRP A 141 -12.22 -13.69 -3.01
CA TRP A 141 -11.20 -13.72 -4.07
C TRP A 141 -11.67 -13.03 -5.35
N GLN A 142 -12.90 -13.28 -5.77
CA GLN A 142 -13.48 -12.61 -6.94
C GLN A 142 -13.56 -11.10 -6.73
N ILE A 143 -14.07 -10.66 -5.57
CA ILE A 143 -14.16 -9.24 -5.21
C ILE A 143 -12.77 -8.60 -5.20
N TYR A 144 -11.78 -9.24 -4.56
CA TYR A 144 -10.40 -8.76 -4.57
C TYR A 144 -9.90 -8.57 -6.00
N SER A 145 -10.06 -9.61 -6.83
CA SER A 145 -9.59 -9.60 -8.21
C SER A 145 -10.23 -8.50 -9.03
N GLU A 146 -11.51 -8.19 -8.79
CA GLU A 146 -12.29 -7.20 -9.55
C GLU A 146 -12.06 -5.77 -9.08
N CYS A 147 -12.05 -5.55 -7.76
CA CYS A 147 -12.11 -4.22 -7.13
C CYS A 147 -10.78 -3.72 -6.57
N VAL A 148 -9.93 -4.62 -6.06
CA VAL A 148 -8.71 -4.25 -5.33
C VAL A 148 -7.47 -4.36 -6.21
N ASP A 149 -7.36 -5.47 -6.93
CA ASP A 149 -6.17 -5.78 -7.73
C ASP A 149 -5.84 -4.72 -8.80
N PRO A 150 -6.79 -4.14 -9.56
CA PRO A 150 -6.48 -3.08 -10.52
C PRO A 150 -5.81 -1.85 -9.93
N ILE A 151 -6.05 -1.57 -8.65
CA ILE A 151 -5.56 -0.37 -7.99
C ILE A 151 -4.19 -0.64 -7.36
N CYS A 152 -4.01 -1.80 -6.74
CA CYS A 152 -2.81 -2.13 -5.99
C CYS A 152 -1.78 -2.88 -6.83
N ASN A 153 -2.25 -3.88 -7.59
CA ASN A 153 -1.49 -4.78 -8.45
C ASN A 153 -0.13 -5.23 -7.86
N ILE A 154 -0.12 -5.64 -6.59
CA ILE A 154 1.09 -6.14 -5.91
C ILE A 154 1.19 -7.67 -5.88
N LEU A 155 0.13 -8.36 -6.32
CA LEU A 155 0.04 -9.82 -6.40
C LEU A 155 0.03 -10.24 -7.86
N HIS A 156 0.49 -11.45 -8.14
CA HIS A 156 0.35 -12.06 -9.45
C HIS A 156 -0.94 -12.89 -9.47
N LEU A 157 -1.99 -12.37 -10.11
CA LEU A 157 -3.33 -12.95 -10.06
C LEU A 157 -3.39 -14.46 -10.37
N PRO A 158 -2.71 -14.99 -11.43
CA PRO A 158 -2.73 -16.41 -11.73
C PRO A 158 -2.13 -17.26 -10.60
N THR A 159 -0.95 -16.88 -10.07
CA THR A 159 -0.29 -17.64 -9.01
C THR A 159 -1.09 -17.57 -7.72
N THR A 160 -1.51 -16.38 -7.31
CA THR A 160 -2.31 -16.21 -6.09
C THR A 160 -3.67 -16.92 -6.21
N GLY A 161 -4.31 -16.89 -7.38
CA GLY A 161 -5.57 -17.60 -7.60
C GLY A 161 -5.44 -19.10 -7.39
N THR A 162 -4.38 -19.73 -7.91
CA THR A 162 -4.14 -21.17 -7.67
C THR A 162 -3.96 -21.51 -6.19
N MET A 163 -3.21 -20.67 -5.45
CA MET A 163 -3.02 -20.80 -4.01
C MET A 163 -4.36 -20.67 -3.26
N VAL A 164 -5.15 -19.63 -3.57
CA VAL A 164 -6.45 -19.40 -2.94
C VAL A 164 -7.38 -20.58 -3.19
N HIS A 165 -7.52 -21.04 -4.44
CA HIS A 165 -8.37 -22.19 -4.76
C HIS A 165 -7.97 -23.47 -4.01
N SER A 166 -6.67 -23.70 -3.83
CA SER A 166 -6.16 -24.83 -3.05
C SER A 166 -6.55 -24.69 -1.57
N ILE A 167 -6.26 -23.55 -0.96
CA ILE A 167 -6.43 -23.34 0.49
C ILE A 167 -7.91 -23.23 0.88
N CYS A 168 -8.75 -22.60 0.07
CA CYS A 168 -10.19 -22.52 0.34
C CYS A 168 -10.85 -23.90 0.46
N SER A 169 -10.26 -24.92 -0.16
CA SER A 169 -10.76 -26.30 -0.08
C SER A 169 -10.32 -27.01 1.21
N SER A 170 -9.18 -26.61 1.78
CA SER A 170 -8.63 -27.20 3.01
C SER A 170 -7.81 -26.14 3.78
N PRO A 171 -8.47 -25.24 4.53
CA PRO A 171 -7.80 -24.14 5.21
C PRO A 171 -6.75 -24.57 6.24
N SER A 172 -6.88 -25.78 6.80
CA SER A 172 -5.93 -26.37 7.74
C SER A 172 -4.56 -26.72 7.14
N GLU A 173 -4.46 -26.79 5.81
CA GLU A 173 -3.21 -27.11 5.11
C GLU A 173 -2.40 -25.85 4.76
N ALA A 174 -2.96 -24.66 4.98
CA ALA A 174 -2.31 -23.41 4.69
C ALA A 174 -1.03 -23.24 5.53
N SER A 175 0.06 -22.86 4.87
CA SER A 175 1.25 -22.41 5.59
C SER A 175 0.97 -21.06 6.27
N ARG A 176 1.71 -20.77 7.35
CA ARG A 176 1.57 -19.48 8.07
C ARG A 176 1.79 -18.26 7.17
N SER A 177 2.66 -18.39 6.16
CA SER A 177 2.90 -17.31 5.20
C SER A 177 1.68 -17.12 4.29
N GLU A 178 1.09 -18.19 3.78
CA GLU A 178 -0.12 -18.11 2.95
C GLU A 178 -1.31 -17.56 3.74
N GLU A 179 -1.53 -18.03 4.98
CA GLU A 179 -2.54 -17.45 5.87
C GLU A 179 -2.32 -15.95 6.08
N CYS A 180 -1.05 -15.54 6.24
CA CYS A 180 -0.68 -14.14 6.37
C CYS A 180 -1.08 -13.31 5.15
N LEU A 181 -1.12 -13.88 3.94
CA LEU A 181 -1.59 -13.20 2.72
C LEU A 181 -3.12 -13.26 2.56
N LEU A 182 -3.76 -14.37 2.92
CA LEU A 182 -5.20 -14.56 2.72
C LEU A 182 -6.04 -13.60 3.57
N PHE A 183 -5.71 -13.42 4.85
CA PHE A 183 -6.49 -12.53 5.71
C PHE A 183 -6.51 -11.05 5.27
N PRO A 184 -5.38 -10.41 4.87
CA PRO A 184 -5.43 -9.05 4.34
C PRO A 184 -6.16 -8.98 3.00
N LEU A 185 -6.10 -10.04 2.18
CA LEU A 185 -6.88 -10.15 0.96
C LEU A 185 -8.38 -10.13 1.25
N TYR A 186 -8.84 -10.96 2.19
CA TYR A 186 -10.24 -10.98 2.62
C TYR A 186 -10.66 -9.64 3.24
N HIS A 187 -9.82 -9.08 4.11
CA HIS A 187 -10.07 -7.77 4.73
C HIS A 187 -10.25 -6.67 3.68
N PHE A 188 -9.37 -6.59 2.68
CA PHE A 188 -9.44 -5.55 1.66
C PHE A 188 -10.61 -5.78 0.70
N ALA A 189 -10.94 -7.04 0.37
CA ALA A 189 -12.14 -7.36 -0.39
C ALA A 189 -13.40 -6.83 0.30
N VAL A 190 -13.58 -7.09 1.60
CA VAL A 190 -14.72 -6.55 2.38
C VAL A 190 -14.66 -5.02 2.46
N PHE A 191 -13.47 -4.45 2.67
CA PHE A 191 -13.28 -2.99 2.75
C PHE A 191 -13.75 -2.27 1.47
N SER A 192 -13.58 -2.90 0.30
CA SER A 192 -13.98 -2.36 -0.99
C SER A 192 -15.50 -2.37 -1.26
N LEU A 193 -16.29 -3.07 -0.44
CA LEU A 193 -17.74 -3.14 -0.60
C LEU A 193 -18.47 -2.04 0.19
N SER A 194 -19.65 -1.64 -0.30
CA SER A 194 -20.62 -0.91 0.51
C SER A 194 -21.33 -1.84 1.51
N GLU A 195 -22.03 -1.27 2.49
CA GLU A 195 -22.76 -2.05 3.50
C GLU A 195 -23.88 -2.90 2.89
N GLU A 196 -24.60 -2.35 1.90
CA GLU A 196 -25.68 -3.04 1.20
C GLU A 196 -25.13 -4.21 0.38
N GLU A 197 -24.02 -3.99 -0.30
CA GLU A 197 -23.41 -4.98 -1.17
C GLU A 197 -22.78 -6.13 -0.36
N CYS A 198 -22.18 -5.80 0.80
CA CYS A 198 -21.72 -6.78 1.78
C CYS A 198 -22.88 -7.63 2.30
N SER A 199 -23.96 -6.98 2.75
CA SER A 199 -25.16 -7.66 3.26
C SER A 199 -25.79 -8.59 2.22
N ARG A 200 -25.80 -8.18 0.95
CA ARG A 200 -26.34 -8.96 -0.16
C ARG A 200 -25.50 -10.20 -0.49
N ARG A 201 -24.17 -10.11 -0.39
CA ARG A 201 -23.26 -11.23 -0.72
C ARG A 201 -23.03 -12.20 0.44
N PHE A 202 -23.07 -11.71 1.68
CA PHE A 202 -22.72 -12.48 2.88
C PHE A 202 -23.91 -12.64 3.84
N HIS A 203 -25.12 -12.84 3.30
CA HIS A 203 -26.31 -13.23 4.06
C HIS A 203 -26.62 -12.35 5.30
N GLN A 204 -26.52 -11.02 5.16
CA GLN A 204 -26.76 -10.04 6.22
C GLN A 204 -25.71 -10.00 7.35
N GLU A 205 -24.52 -10.56 7.13
CA GLU A 205 -23.39 -10.28 8.02
C GLU A 205 -23.07 -8.78 8.03
N LEU A 206 -22.79 -8.27 9.23
CA LEU A 206 -22.42 -6.88 9.41
C LEU A 206 -21.00 -6.67 8.86
N ARG A 207 -20.89 -5.80 7.86
CA ARG A 207 -19.61 -5.44 7.22
C ARG A 207 -18.53 -5.08 8.26
N ASP A 208 -18.90 -4.32 9.28
CA ASP A 208 -17.98 -3.90 10.35
C ASP A 208 -17.47 -5.07 11.21
N GLU A 209 -18.26 -6.13 11.38
CA GLU A 209 -17.85 -7.33 12.11
C GLU A 209 -16.82 -8.12 11.29
N MET A 210 -17.09 -8.32 10.00
CA MET A 210 -16.16 -8.97 9.08
C MET A 210 -14.83 -8.20 8.99
N LEU A 211 -14.89 -6.86 8.88
CA LEU A 211 -13.69 -6.01 8.87
C LEU A 211 -12.90 -6.13 10.17
N ARG A 212 -13.56 -6.12 11.32
CA ARG A 212 -12.90 -6.27 12.63
C ARG A 212 -12.25 -7.65 12.76
N MET A 213 -12.95 -8.70 12.33
CA MET A 213 -12.49 -10.07 12.36
C MET A 213 -11.26 -10.28 11.47
N PHE A 214 -11.33 -9.91 10.19
CA PHE A 214 -10.21 -10.09 9.27
C PHE A 214 -9.03 -9.18 9.57
N ARG A 215 -9.28 -7.97 10.11
CA ARG A 215 -8.20 -7.11 10.64
C ARG A 215 -7.45 -7.80 11.77
N TYR A 216 -8.16 -8.35 12.75
CA TYR A 216 -7.56 -9.09 13.85
C TYR A 216 -6.77 -10.30 13.35
N ALA A 217 -7.36 -11.11 12.48
CA ALA A 217 -6.72 -12.29 11.90
C ALA A 217 -5.45 -11.92 11.12
N THR A 218 -5.49 -10.83 10.34
CA THR A 218 -4.32 -10.30 9.62
C THR A 218 -3.21 -9.89 10.58
N GLN A 219 -3.52 -9.10 11.61
CA GLN A 219 -2.54 -8.68 12.60
C GLN A 219 -1.91 -9.88 13.30
N GLN A 220 -2.73 -10.85 13.70
CA GLN A 220 -2.25 -12.05 14.37
C GLN A 220 -1.43 -12.95 13.43
N ALA A 221 -1.77 -13.03 12.14
CA ALA A 221 -1.00 -13.76 11.15
C ALA A 221 0.38 -13.12 10.92
N LEU A 222 0.45 -11.77 10.82
CA LEU A 222 1.70 -11.01 10.76
C LEU A 222 2.58 -11.25 11.98
N ILE A 223 1.98 -11.33 13.17
CA ILE A 223 2.68 -11.67 14.42
C ILE A 223 3.22 -13.10 14.36
N ASN A 224 2.40 -14.07 13.91
CA ASN A 224 2.78 -15.48 13.83
C ASN A 224 4.00 -15.73 12.92
N VAL A 225 4.21 -14.89 11.90
CA VAL A 225 5.34 -14.95 10.96
C VAL A 225 6.48 -13.97 11.27
N GLN A 226 6.42 -13.29 12.41
CA GLN A 226 7.45 -12.31 12.83
C GLN A 226 7.72 -11.27 11.73
N TRP A 227 6.67 -10.60 11.25
CA TRP A 227 6.73 -9.70 10.08
C TRP A 227 7.91 -8.71 10.08
N LEU A 228 8.34 -8.20 11.23
CA LEU A 228 9.50 -7.29 11.35
C LEU A 228 10.82 -7.92 10.88
N GLN A 229 10.95 -9.24 10.94
CA GLN A 229 12.14 -10.02 10.58
C GLN A 229 11.99 -10.77 9.25
N THR A 230 10.85 -10.59 8.56
CA THR A 230 10.57 -11.35 7.33
C THR A 230 11.59 -11.06 6.23
N THR A 231 11.88 -12.11 5.46
CA THR A 231 12.56 -12.08 4.15
C THR A 231 11.66 -12.66 3.05
N SER A 232 10.45 -13.10 3.38
CA SER A 232 9.48 -13.65 2.44
C SER A 232 8.73 -12.53 1.73
N LEU A 233 8.80 -12.52 0.39
CA LEU A 233 8.06 -11.56 -0.44
C LEU A 233 6.56 -11.64 -0.19
N LEU A 234 6.04 -12.84 0.06
CA LEU A 234 4.63 -13.10 0.27
C LEU A 234 4.11 -12.47 1.58
N VAL A 235 4.88 -12.58 2.67
CA VAL A 235 4.57 -11.90 3.94
C VAL A 235 4.69 -10.38 3.79
N PHE A 236 5.63 -9.91 2.97
CA PHE A 236 5.79 -8.48 2.71
C PHE A 236 4.63 -7.91 1.87
N GLN A 237 4.18 -8.63 0.85
CA GLN A 237 2.96 -8.32 0.09
C GLN A 237 1.74 -8.24 1.01
N ALA A 238 1.59 -9.21 1.92
CA ALA A 238 0.54 -9.20 2.93
C ALA A 238 0.55 -7.94 3.81
N LEU A 239 1.73 -7.54 4.29
CA LEU A 239 1.89 -6.32 5.09
C LEU A 239 1.48 -5.07 4.31
N VAL A 240 1.97 -4.92 3.08
CA VAL A 240 1.63 -3.77 2.23
C VAL A 240 0.14 -3.75 1.94
N LEU A 241 -0.46 -4.90 1.62
CA LEU A 241 -1.88 -5.04 1.34
C LEU A 241 -2.74 -4.66 2.55
N PHE A 242 -2.31 -5.04 3.76
CA PHE A 242 -2.97 -4.67 5.00
C PHE A 242 -2.94 -3.16 5.25
N LEU A 243 -1.80 -2.52 5.02
CA LEU A 243 -1.58 -1.12 5.36
C LEU A 243 -2.44 -0.16 4.51
N ILE A 244 -2.74 -0.50 3.25
CA ILE A 244 -3.52 0.36 2.36
C ILE A 244 -4.89 0.76 2.95
N PRO A 245 -5.78 -0.17 3.35
CA PRO A 245 -7.02 0.17 4.05
C PRO A 245 -6.80 0.53 5.53
N ALA A 246 -5.66 0.18 6.14
CA ALA A 246 -5.38 0.48 7.54
C ALA A 246 -5.27 1.99 7.82
N ARG A 247 -4.94 2.80 6.82
CA ARG A 247 -4.88 4.28 6.94
C ARG A 247 -6.19 4.92 7.44
N TYR A 248 -7.33 4.26 7.24
CA TYR A 248 -8.63 4.75 7.73
C TYR A 248 -8.98 4.30 9.15
N ALA A 249 -8.19 3.38 9.72
CA ALA A 249 -8.46 2.79 11.03
C ALA A 249 -7.43 3.17 12.10
N TYR A 250 -6.19 3.47 11.69
CA TYR A 250 -5.14 3.95 12.58
C TYR A 250 -5.13 5.47 12.63
N ASP A 251 -4.69 6.03 13.76
CA ASP A 251 -4.35 7.45 13.81
C ASP A 251 -3.16 7.74 12.86
N PRO A 252 -3.08 8.96 12.30
CA PRO A 252 -2.05 9.30 11.32
C PRO A 252 -0.61 9.07 11.80
N GLN A 253 -0.32 9.25 13.08
CA GLN A 253 1.02 9.10 13.63
C GLN A 253 1.42 7.62 13.71
N THR A 254 0.56 6.77 14.25
CA THR A 254 0.80 5.31 14.29
C THR A 254 0.90 4.73 12.88
N TYR A 255 0.02 5.16 11.97
CA TYR A 255 0.07 4.73 10.57
C TYR A 255 1.40 5.11 9.91
N TRP A 256 1.91 6.31 10.15
CA TRP A 256 3.21 6.76 9.63
C TRP A 256 4.38 5.92 10.13
N ILE A 257 4.37 5.50 11.41
CA ILE A 257 5.39 4.58 11.93
C ILE A 257 5.30 3.20 11.29
N LEU A 258 4.08 2.65 11.10
CA LEU A 258 3.89 1.36 10.43
C LEU A 258 4.31 1.40 8.95
N ALA A 259 4.00 2.48 8.25
CA ALA A 259 4.45 2.75 6.89
C ALA A 259 5.99 2.80 6.82
N GLY A 260 6.62 3.55 7.73
CA GLY A 260 8.07 3.62 7.84
C GLY A 260 8.71 2.26 8.13
N ALA A 261 8.09 1.43 8.98
CA ALA A 261 8.55 0.07 9.24
C ALA A 261 8.50 -0.80 7.97
N ALA A 262 7.40 -0.73 7.21
CA ALA A 262 7.30 -1.41 5.92
C ALA A 262 8.36 -0.93 4.92
N SER A 263 8.61 0.38 4.84
CA SER A 263 9.68 0.97 4.01
C SER A 263 11.06 0.42 4.40
N ARG A 264 11.37 0.29 5.70
CA ARG A 264 12.65 -0.28 6.17
C ARG A 264 12.77 -1.79 5.88
N ILE A 265 11.68 -2.55 5.99
CA ILE A 265 11.65 -3.96 5.59
C ILE A 265 11.92 -4.08 4.09
N GLY A 266 11.27 -3.27 3.25
CA GLY A 266 11.49 -3.26 1.81
C GLY A 266 12.93 -2.90 1.43
N GLN A 267 13.55 -1.94 2.12
CA GLN A 267 14.97 -1.60 1.94
C GLN A 267 15.87 -2.79 2.28
N ARG A 268 15.64 -3.45 3.43
CA ARG A 268 16.39 -4.64 3.84
C ARG A 268 16.25 -5.79 2.83
N MET A 269 15.06 -5.94 2.23
CA MET A 269 14.79 -6.95 1.21
C MET A 269 15.33 -6.59 -0.18
N GLY A 270 15.86 -5.37 -0.37
CA GLY A 270 16.37 -4.90 -1.66
C GLY A 270 15.27 -4.59 -2.68
N VAL A 271 14.07 -4.19 -2.24
CA VAL A 271 12.94 -3.83 -3.13
C VAL A 271 13.15 -2.49 -3.83
N PHE A 272 13.97 -1.61 -3.23
CA PHE A 272 14.26 -0.27 -3.73
C PHE A 272 15.39 -0.23 -4.77
N GLY A 273 16.10 -1.35 -4.93
CA GLY A 273 17.06 -1.55 -6.00
C GLY A 273 16.40 -2.26 -7.18
N ASP A 274 16.82 -1.98 -8.41
CA ASP A 274 16.33 -2.75 -9.55
C ASP A 274 16.86 -4.20 -9.47
N GLY A 275 15.94 -5.16 -9.54
CA GLY A 275 16.29 -6.58 -9.46
C GLY A 275 17.09 -7.08 -10.66
N GLU A 276 17.10 -6.36 -11.79
CA GLU A 276 17.98 -6.65 -12.94
C GLU A 276 19.45 -6.56 -12.54
N ASP A 277 19.82 -5.61 -11.68
CA ASP A 277 21.20 -5.45 -11.20
C ASP A 277 21.62 -6.59 -10.27
N LEU A 278 20.66 -7.36 -9.77
CA LEU A 278 20.83 -8.49 -8.85
C LEU A 278 20.72 -9.86 -9.55
N ASP A 279 20.64 -9.88 -10.89
CA ASP A 279 20.47 -11.09 -11.71
C ASP A 279 19.25 -11.93 -11.28
N LEU A 280 18.19 -11.25 -10.81
CA LEU A 280 16.94 -11.91 -10.45
C LEU A 280 16.15 -12.27 -11.71
N ARG A 281 15.32 -13.31 -11.59
CA ARG A 281 14.42 -13.70 -12.69
C ARG A 281 13.46 -12.55 -13.00
N PRO A 282 13.10 -12.32 -14.28
CA PRO A 282 12.22 -11.22 -14.67
C PRO A 282 10.91 -11.16 -13.89
N PHE A 283 10.33 -12.30 -13.53
CA PHE A 283 9.14 -12.38 -12.69
C PHE A 283 9.38 -11.75 -11.30
N ASP A 284 10.47 -12.12 -10.64
CA ASP A 284 10.81 -11.63 -9.30
C ASP A 284 11.16 -10.13 -9.33
N VAL A 285 11.77 -9.66 -10.43
CA VAL A 285 12.03 -8.23 -10.68
C VAL A 285 10.71 -7.46 -10.76
N GLU A 286 9.78 -7.92 -11.59
CA GLU A 286 8.49 -7.23 -11.78
C GLU A 286 7.67 -7.19 -10.49
N MET A 287 7.62 -8.30 -9.73
CA MET A 287 6.92 -8.31 -8.44
C MET A 287 7.53 -7.33 -7.43
N ARG A 288 8.85 -7.14 -7.45
CA ARG A 288 9.53 -6.14 -6.61
C ARG A 288 9.24 -4.71 -7.07
N ARG A 289 9.23 -4.44 -8.37
CA ARG A 289 8.86 -3.13 -8.93
C ARG A 289 7.44 -2.73 -8.55
N ARG A 290 6.47 -3.66 -8.67
CA ARG A 290 5.08 -3.45 -8.22
C ARG A 290 4.97 -3.08 -6.74
N LEU A 291 5.68 -3.81 -5.88
CA LEU A 291 5.76 -3.50 -4.45
C LEU A 291 6.41 -2.16 -4.16
N TYR A 292 7.51 -1.83 -4.86
CA TYR A 292 8.19 -0.56 -4.73
C TYR A 292 7.24 0.61 -5.03
N MET A 293 6.52 0.54 -6.16
CA MET A 293 5.55 1.58 -6.52
C MET A 293 4.47 1.76 -5.44
N GLN A 294 3.95 0.64 -4.90
CA GLN A 294 2.95 0.71 -3.85
C GLN A 294 3.49 1.28 -2.53
N LEU A 295 4.74 0.99 -2.18
CA LEU A 295 5.40 1.52 -0.99
C LEU A 295 5.63 3.03 -1.09
N VAL A 296 6.08 3.52 -2.24
CA VAL A 296 6.29 4.97 -2.45
C VAL A 296 4.99 5.74 -2.25
N GLN A 297 3.87 5.23 -2.77
CA GLN A 297 2.56 5.84 -2.57
C GLN A 297 2.11 5.77 -1.10
N LEU A 298 2.30 4.62 -0.46
CA LEU A 298 1.93 4.39 0.93
C LEU A 298 2.69 5.35 1.87
N ASP A 299 4.00 5.50 1.69
CA ASP A 299 4.87 6.37 2.48
C ASP A 299 4.52 7.85 2.26
N GLY A 300 4.26 8.26 1.01
CA GLY A 300 3.80 9.61 0.68
C GLY A 300 2.47 9.98 1.33
N ILE A 301 1.48 9.09 1.27
CA ILE A 301 0.18 9.27 1.95
C ILE A 301 0.37 9.36 3.46
N ALA A 302 1.21 8.49 4.03
CA ALA A 302 1.47 8.47 5.47
C ALA A 302 2.16 9.75 5.97
N ALA A 303 3.13 10.28 5.20
CA ALA A 303 3.78 11.55 5.48
C ALA A 303 2.77 12.71 5.42
N GLN A 304 1.94 12.75 4.38
CA GLN A 304 0.91 13.78 4.23
C GLN A 304 -0.09 13.76 5.39
N MET A 305 -0.60 12.57 5.77
CA MET A 305 -1.56 12.43 6.86
C MET A 305 -0.98 12.83 8.22
N SER A 306 0.30 12.56 8.46
CA SER A 306 0.99 12.91 9.71
C SER A 306 1.49 14.36 9.76
N GLY A 307 1.41 15.10 8.64
CA GLY A 307 1.98 16.44 8.50
C GLY A 307 3.51 16.45 8.48
N ALA A 308 4.13 15.31 8.17
CA ALA A 308 5.56 15.20 7.96
C ALA A 308 5.93 15.75 6.57
N ASP A 309 7.17 16.23 6.44
CA ASP A 309 7.70 16.62 5.14
C ASP A 309 7.73 15.40 4.19
N LEU A 310 7.57 15.66 2.89
CA LEU A 310 7.62 14.60 1.87
C LEU A 310 8.90 13.75 2.02
N PRO A 311 8.79 12.42 1.88
CA PRO A 311 9.96 11.56 2.00
C PRO A 311 10.99 11.91 0.93
N ILE A 312 12.22 12.19 1.37
CA ILE A 312 13.35 12.37 0.46
C ILE A 312 13.66 11.00 -0.14
N VAL A 313 13.35 10.81 -1.43
CA VAL A 313 13.79 9.64 -2.19
C VAL A 313 15.33 9.71 -2.28
N PRO A 314 16.07 8.80 -1.60
CA PRO A 314 17.51 8.76 -1.68
C PRO A 314 17.95 8.47 -3.11
N ALA A 315 19.03 9.12 -3.56
CA ALA A 315 19.61 8.88 -4.89
C ALA A 315 20.07 7.42 -5.12
N SER A 316 20.15 6.61 -4.05
CA SER A 316 20.48 5.18 -4.13
C SER A 316 19.30 4.30 -4.55
N TRP A 317 18.07 4.83 -4.63
CA TRP A 317 16.93 4.06 -5.11
C TRP A 317 16.90 4.15 -6.64
N ASN A 318 17.10 3.01 -7.30
CA ASN A 318 17.21 2.92 -8.76
C ASN A 318 16.18 1.96 -9.38
N SER A 319 15.18 1.51 -8.61
CA SER A 319 14.10 0.67 -9.11
C SER A 319 13.33 1.36 -10.23
N ARG A 320 13.25 0.71 -11.40
CA ARG A 320 12.45 1.20 -12.53
C ARG A 320 10.95 1.08 -12.23
N PRO A 321 10.11 1.87 -12.91
CA PRO A 321 8.66 1.68 -12.83
C PRO A 321 8.28 0.26 -13.28
N SER A 322 7.16 -0.23 -12.77
CA SER A 322 6.56 -1.49 -13.21
C SER A 322 6.35 -1.53 -14.73
N SER A 323 6.51 -2.69 -15.36
CA SER A 323 6.32 -2.84 -16.81
C SER A 323 4.85 -2.88 -17.21
N ASN A 324 4.52 -2.36 -18.40
CA ASN A 324 3.16 -2.42 -18.95
C ASN A 324 2.84 -3.82 -19.54
N ARG A 325 2.54 -4.79 -18.67
CA ARG A 325 2.33 -6.20 -19.04
C ARG A 325 1.12 -6.78 -18.30
N ASN A 326 0.42 -7.70 -18.97
CA ASN A 326 -0.65 -8.47 -18.35
C ASN A 326 -0.08 -9.63 -17.54
N ASP A 327 -0.76 -9.99 -16.45
CA ASP A 327 -0.31 -11.08 -15.59
C ASP A 327 -0.29 -12.43 -16.29
N ASN A 328 -1.19 -12.66 -17.25
CA ASN A 328 -1.23 -13.90 -18.04
C ASN A 328 0.03 -14.13 -18.91
N GLN A 329 0.88 -13.12 -19.08
CA GLN A 329 2.14 -13.20 -19.84
C GLN A 329 3.35 -13.45 -18.94
N MET A 330 3.16 -13.50 -17.62
CA MET A 330 4.24 -13.69 -16.66
C MET A 330 4.11 -15.04 -15.97
N TRP A 331 5.25 -15.70 -15.75
CA TRP A 331 5.31 -16.94 -14.99
C TRP A 331 6.64 -17.05 -14.23
N SER A 332 6.64 -17.73 -13.10
CA SER A 332 7.79 -17.74 -12.17
C SER A 332 9.10 -18.26 -12.79
N GLU A 333 9.02 -19.15 -13.77
CA GLU A 333 10.17 -19.80 -14.41
C GLU A 333 10.66 -19.09 -15.69
N MET A 334 10.15 -17.90 -15.99
CA MET A 334 10.55 -17.14 -17.17
C MET A 334 12.04 -16.73 -17.10
N LYS A 335 12.75 -16.88 -18.22
CA LYS A 335 14.17 -16.48 -18.33
C LYS A 335 14.35 -15.10 -18.95
N GLU A 336 13.42 -14.72 -19.82
CA GLU A 336 13.42 -13.43 -20.50
C GLU A 336 12.08 -12.73 -20.28
N ALA A 337 12.14 -11.43 -20.07
CA ALA A 337 10.97 -10.57 -19.99
C ALA A 337 10.26 -10.48 -21.36
N PRO A 338 8.93 -10.67 -21.45
CA PRO A 338 8.21 -10.35 -22.67
C PRO A 338 8.31 -8.83 -22.93
N PRO A 339 8.18 -8.39 -24.19
CA PRO A 339 8.22 -6.97 -24.51
C PRO A 339 7.05 -6.23 -23.83
N ASP A 340 7.31 -4.97 -23.45
CA ASP A 340 6.26 -4.09 -22.93
C ASP A 340 5.21 -3.81 -24.02
N GLN A 341 3.95 -3.70 -23.61
CA GLN A 341 2.87 -3.45 -24.55
C GLN A 341 2.63 -1.95 -24.75
N ASP A 342 2.29 -1.57 -25.98
CA ASP A 342 1.84 -0.21 -26.31
C ASP A 342 0.33 0.01 -26.04
N VAL A 343 -0.34 -1.02 -25.51
CA VAL A 343 -1.80 -1.06 -25.25
C VAL A 343 -2.07 -1.06 -23.75
N ALA A 344 -3.29 -0.72 -23.34
CA ALA A 344 -3.67 -0.79 -21.93
C ALA A 344 -3.64 -2.24 -21.42
N THR A 345 -2.92 -2.47 -20.32
CA THR A 345 -2.83 -3.77 -19.65
C THR A 345 -3.43 -3.70 -18.25
N ASP A 346 -3.42 -4.83 -17.53
CA ASP A 346 -3.81 -4.89 -16.11
C ASP A 346 -3.04 -3.87 -15.23
N MET A 347 -1.90 -3.33 -15.70
CA MET A 347 -1.06 -2.33 -15.00
C MET A 347 -1.49 -0.87 -15.22
N ILE A 348 -2.50 -0.60 -16.05
CA ILE A 348 -2.87 0.75 -16.51
C ILE A 348 -3.03 1.78 -15.38
N PHE A 349 -3.71 1.41 -14.29
CA PHE A 349 -3.91 2.30 -13.15
C PHE A 349 -2.60 2.50 -12.37
N CYS A 350 -1.77 1.48 -12.22
CA CYS A 350 -0.49 1.59 -11.53
C CYS A 350 0.50 2.48 -12.29
N LEU A 351 0.51 2.41 -13.62
CA LEU A 351 1.40 3.20 -14.49
C LEU A 351 1.02 4.67 -14.54
N THR A 352 -0.28 5.00 -14.61
CA THR A 352 -0.75 6.39 -14.64
C THR A 352 -0.51 7.15 -13.32
N ARG A 353 -0.16 6.44 -12.25
CA ARG A 353 0.04 6.98 -10.90
C ARG A 353 1.51 7.14 -10.51
N GLY A 354 2.42 6.67 -11.36
CA GLY A 354 3.87 6.67 -11.13
C GLY A 354 4.57 7.98 -11.48
#